data_AF-A0A1C2AWC7-F1
#
_entry.id   AF-A0A1C2AWC7-F1
#
_cell.length_a   1.000
_cell.length_b   1.000
_cell.length_c   1.000
_cell.angle_alpha   90.00
_cell.angle_beta   90.00
_cell.angle_gamma   90.00
#
_symmetry.space_group_name_H-M   'P 1'
#
loop_
_entity.id
_entity.type
_entity.pdbx_description
1 polymer ?
#
loop_
_entity_poly.entity_id
_entity_poly.type
_entity_poly.pdbx_seq_one_letter_code
_entity_poly.pdbx_strand_id
1 'polypeptide(L)'
;MQKFKSVDKLVNQLKPTEPVYCIRRDSINIASKFFQNKFPGKILYAVKTNPHPLVLKTIVESGINDFDIASIKEVEAIRSVSPDAKCSYMHTVKSKESINEAYFKYNIKTFSIDTKDELIKILNSTNQAKDLELFVRVAVSNEHAEIDLSKKFGAQTSEAIGLYRLTKQYAKKIGLSFHVGSQCMHPISYSKGINEIKYIIKKTKIVPDVINIGGGFPTIYPDLVPQSLDSYFEEIK
;
A
#
# COMPACT_ATOMS: atom_id res chain seq x y z
N MET A 1 -14.92 0.45 -25.44
CA MET A 1 -14.12 1.68 -25.22
C MET A 1 -13.37 2.00 -26.50
N GLN A 2 -13.42 3.25 -26.98
CA GLN A 2 -12.73 3.66 -28.20
C GLN A 2 -11.21 3.72 -27.99
N LYS A 3 -10.43 3.43 -29.02
CA LYS A 3 -8.96 3.48 -28.99
C LYS A 3 -8.48 4.53 -29.99
N PHE A 4 -7.50 5.32 -29.59
CA PHE A 4 -6.90 6.36 -30.42
C PHE A 4 -5.38 6.18 -30.49
N LYS A 5 -4.79 6.43 -31.66
CA LYS A 5 -3.33 6.33 -31.85
C LYS A 5 -2.57 7.52 -31.25
N SER A 6 -3.22 8.66 -31.07
CA SER A 6 -2.65 9.86 -30.44
C SER A 6 -3.76 10.71 -29.81
N VAL A 7 -3.36 11.63 -28.92
CA VAL A 7 -4.28 12.61 -28.32
C VAL A 7 -4.84 13.53 -29.39
N ASP A 8 -4.03 13.96 -30.38
CA ASP A 8 -4.52 14.83 -31.47
C ASP A 8 -5.64 14.17 -32.27
N LYS A 9 -5.54 12.86 -32.55
CA LYS A 9 -6.61 12.13 -33.23
C LYS A 9 -7.88 12.05 -32.39
N LEU A 10 -7.73 11.87 -31.08
CA LEU A 10 -8.86 11.88 -30.16
C LEU A 10 -9.55 13.25 -30.18
N VAL A 11 -8.80 14.34 -30.00
CA VAL A 11 -9.33 15.70 -29.94
C VAL A 11 -10.00 16.09 -31.26
N ASN A 12 -9.37 15.81 -32.39
CA ASN A 12 -9.91 16.15 -33.70
C ASN A 12 -11.18 15.36 -34.05
N GLN A 13 -11.26 14.10 -33.62
CA GLN A 13 -12.40 13.22 -33.93
C GLN A 13 -13.56 13.43 -32.97
N LEU A 14 -13.29 13.49 -31.66
CA LEU A 14 -14.33 13.57 -30.64
C LEU A 14 -14.74 15.02 -30.35
N LYS A 15 -13.86 15.99 -30.62
CA LYS A 15 -14.04 17.41 -30.27
C LYS A 15 -14.67 17.57 -28.88
N PRO A 16 -14.08 16.93 -27.86
CA PRO A 16 -14.74 16.84 -26.57
C PRO A 16 -14.87 18.23 -25.96
N THR A 17 -16.05 18.55 -25.43
CA THR A 17 -16.29 19.79 -24.69
C THR A 17 -15.86 19.69 -23.23
N GLU A 18 -15.61 18.47 -22.76
CA GLU A 18 -15.18 18.14 -21.40
C GLU A 18 -13.82 17.42 -21.39
N PRO A 19 -13.07 17.44 -20.27
CA PRO A 19 -11.82 16.70 -20.14
C PRO A 19 -11.99 15.20 -20.38
N VAL A 20 -11.00 14.57 -21.04
CA VAL A 20 -11.00 13.13 -21.35
C VAL A 20 -9.80 12.46 -20.71
N TYR A 21 -10.04 11.37 -19.97
CA TYR A 21 -8.98 10.51 -19.47
C TYR A 21 -8.51 9.51 -20.53
N CYS A 22 -7.22 9.52 -20.83
CA CYS A 22 -6.59 8.56 -21.74
C CYS A 22 -5.76 7.53 -20.97
N ILE A 23 -6.25 6.29 -20.88
CA ILE A 23 -5.58 5.22 -20.12
C ILE A 23 -4.72 4.37 -21.06
N ARG A 24 -3.40 4.37 -20.84
CA ARG A 24 -2.43 3.55 -21.57
C ARG A 24 -2.21 2.21 -20.87
N ARG A 25 -2.98 1.19 -21.26
CA ARG A 25 -2.93 -0.15 -20.65
C ARG A 25 -1.56 -0.82 -20.77
N ASP A 26 -0.87 -0.64 -21.90
CA ASP A 26 0.45 -1.26 -22.11
C ASP A 26 1.50 -0.71 -21.13
N SER A 27 1.43 0.57 -20.76
CA SER A 27 2.31 1.16 -19.75
C SER A 27 2.08 0.52 -18.37
N ILE A 28 0.83 0.24 -18.02
CA ILE A 28 0.48 -0.48 -16.77
C ILE A 28 1.08 -1.88 -16.81
N ASN A 29 0.89 -2.62 -17.92
CA ASN A 29 1.43 -3.97 -18.08
C ASN A 29 2.96 -4.00 -17.95
N ILE A 30 3.67 -3.08 -18.61
CA ILE A 30 5.13 -2.98 -18.54
C ILE A 30 5.59 -2.74 -17.10
N ALA A 31 4.98 -1.76 -16.41
CA ALA A 31 5.33 -1.46 -15.02
C ALA A 31 5.02 -2.64 -14.08
N SER A 32 3.86 -3.29 -14.23
CA SER A 32 3.49 -4.46 -13.44
C SER A 32 4.44 -5.63 -13.64
N LYS A 33 4.85 -5.92 -14.88
CA LYS A 33 5.82 -6.99 -15.16
C LYS A 33 7.22 -6.65 -14.67
N PHE A 34 7.63 -5.38 -14.76
CA PHE A 34 8.89 -4.93 -14.20
C PHE A 34 8.96 -5.22 -12.70
N PHE A 35 7.97 -4.78 -11.92
CA PHE A 35 7.92 -5.06 -10.49
C PHE A 35 7.87 -6.56 -10.20
N GLN A 36 7.00 -7.33 -10.87
CA GLN A 36 6.88 -8.78 -10.64
C GLN A 36 8.19 -9.55 -10.91
N ASN A 37 8.98 -9.09 -11.87
CA ASN A 37 10.23 -9.77 -12.24
C ASN A 37 11.43 -9.33 -11.41
N LYS A 38 11.39 -8.14 -10.79
CA LYS A 38 12.57 -7.48 -10.21
C LYS A 38 12.46 -7.19 -8.72
N PHE A 39 11.27 -6.92 -8.20
CA PHE A 39 11.08 -6.66 -6.78
C PHE A 39 11.22 -7.96 -5.99
N PRO A 40 12.06 -8.03 -4.94
CA PRO A 40 12.34 -9.29 -4.22
C PRO A 40 11.19 -9.77 -3.32
N GLY A 41 10.08 -9.03 -3.25
CA GLY A 41 8.96 -9.30 -2.36
C GLY A 41 7.61 -9.43 -3.08
N LYS A 42 6.56 -9.56 -2.27
CA LYS A 42 5.19 -9.58 -2.77
C LYS A 42 4.72 -8.18 -3.12
N ILE A 43 4.03 -8.04 -4.26
CA ILE A 43 3.55 -6.74 -4.75
C ILE A 43 2.08 -6.57 -4.40
N LEU A 44 1.77 -5.45 -3.76
CA LEU A 44 0.40 -4.99 -3.53
C LEU A 44 0.18 -3.72 -4.35
N TYR A 45 -0.84 -3.70 -5.20
CA TYR A 45 -1.24 -2.45 -5.88
C TYR A 45 -2.01 -1.55 -4.91
N ALA A 46 -1.52 -0.32 -4.70
CA ALA A 46 -2.23 0.67 -3.89
C ALA A 46 -3.37 1.30 -4.69
N VAL A 47 -4.62 0.99 -4.32
CA VAL A 47 -5.81 1.40 -5.11
C VAL A 47 -5.95 2.91 -5.21
N LYS A 48 -5.57 3.64 -4.14
CA LYS A 48 -5.56 5.11 -4.09
C LYS A 48 -4.82 5.77 -5.25
N THR A 49 -3.87 5.07 -5.88
CA THR A 49 -3.12 5.59 -7.03
C THR A 49 -4.02 5.78 -8.23
N ASN A 50 -4.90 4.83 -8.54
CA ASN A 50 -5.92 4.98 -9.58
C ASN A 50 -7.01 3.89 -9.45
N PRO A 51 -8.18 4.19 -8.87
CA PRO A 51 -9.26 3.22 -8.67
C PRO A 51 -10.11 2.97 -9.93
N HIS A 52 -9.75 3.54 -11.09
CA HIS A 52 -10.55 3.40 -12.30
C HIS A 52 -10.69 1.92 -12.71
N PRO A 53 -11.91 1.41 -13.01
CA PRO A 53 -12.13 -0.02 -13.25
C PRO A 53 -11.24 -0.63 -14.33
N LEU A 54 -10.95 0.12 -15.41
CA LEU A 54 -10.04 -0.34 -16.45
C LEU A 54 -8.59 -0.48 -15.98
N VAL A 55 -8.13 0.38 -15.07
CA VAL A 55 -6.79 0.27 -14.48
C VAL A 55 -6.72 -0.97 -13.60
N LEU A 56 -7.68 -1.13 -12.68
CA LEU A 56 -7.75 -2.29 -11.79
C LEU A 56 -7.84 -3.61 -12.59
N LYS A 57 -8.69 -3.66 -13.62
CA LYS A 57 -8.77 -4.82 -14.52
C LYS A 57 -7.43 -5.11 -15.20
N THR A 58 -6.72 -4.08 -15.67
CA THR A 58 -5.41 -4.26 -16.32
C THR A 58 -4.34 -4.73 -15.32
N ILE A 59 -4.37 -4.26 -14.07
CA ILE A 59 -3.48 -4.73 -12.98
C ILE A 59 -3.72 -6.22 -12.67
N VAL A 60 -4.98 -6.65 -12.61
CA VAL A 60 -5.34 -8.07 -12.41
C VAL A 60 -4.87 -8.92 -13.60
N GLU A 61 -5.19 -8.49 -14.83
CA GLU A 61 -4.77 -9.16 -16.07
C GLU A 61 -3.24 -9.25 -16.20
N SER A 62 -2.49 -8.33 -15.59
CA SER A 62 -1.02 -8.33 -15.60
C SER A 62 -0.40 -9.30 -14.58
N GLY A 63 -1.20 -9.87 -13.67
CA GLY A 63 -0.79 -10.90 -12.70
C GLY A 63 -0.78 -10.45 -11.24
N ILE A 64 -1.08 -9.19 -10.93
CA ILE A 64 -1.11 -8.68 -9.56
C ILE A 64 -2.51 -8.88 -8.97
N ASN A 65 -2.62 -9.74 -7.96
CA ASN A 65 -3.88 -10.12 -7.32
C ASN A 65 -4.00 -9.67 -5.85
N ASP A 66 -2.99 -8.94 -5.36
CA ASP A 66 -2.95 -8.40 -4.02
C ASP A 66 -3.02 -6.87 -4.05
N PHE A 67 -3.80 -6.30 -3.14
CA PHE A 67 -4.13 -4.88 -3.13
C PHE A 67 -3.97 -4.27 -1.74
N ASP A 68 -3.42 -3.07 -1.71
CA ASP A 68 -3.44 -2.17 -0.55
C ASP A 68 -4.64 -1.23 -0.71
N ILE A 69 -5.54 -1.29 0.28
CA ILE A 69 -6.76 -0.46 0.34
C ILE A 69 -6.76 0.44 1.57
N ALA A 70 -7.39 1.59 1.40
CA ALA A 70 -7.60 2.63 2.40
C ALA A 70 -9.10 2.92 2.65
N SER A 71 -10.02 2.35 1.89
CA SER A 71 -11.46 2.50 2.12
C SER A 71 -12.28 1.31 1.62
N ILE A 72 -13.51 1.16 2.13
CA ILE A 72 -14.48 0.17 1.64
C ILE A 72 -14.80 0.35 0.15
N LYS A 73 -14.90 1.60 -0.33
CA LYS A 73 -15.15 1.88 -1.75
C LYS A 73 -14.07 1.30 -2.67
N GLU A 74 -12.83 1.27 -2.20
CA GLU A 74 -11.74 0.64 -2.95
C GLU A 74 -11.88 -0.89 -3.00
N VAL A 75 -12.37 -1.50 -1.93
CA VAL A 75 -12.69 -2.94 -1.89
C VAL A 75 -13.78 -3.26 -2.91
N GLU A 76 -14.85 -2.46 -2.94
CA GLU A 76 -15.95 -2.61 -3.91
C GLU A 76 -15.45 -2.49 -5.35
N ALA A 77 -14.60 -1.49 -5.63
CA ALA A 77 -14.01 -1.29 -6.94
C ALA A 77 -13.18 -2.51 -7.38
N ILE A 78 -12.35 -3.08 -6.49
CA ILE A 78 -11.58 -4.30 -6.78
C ILE A 78 -12.50 -5.50 -6.99
N ARG A 79 -13.47 -5.73 -6.09
CA ARG A 79 -14.37 -6.89 -6.15
C ARG A 79 -15.22 -6.90 -7.42
N SER A 80 -15.50 -5.73 -7.99
CA SER A 80 -16.20 -5.61 -9.29
C SER A 80 -15.38 -6.15 -10.48
N VAL A 81 -14.05 -6.21 -10.37
CA VAL A 81 -13.16 -6.68 -11.44
C VAL A 81 -12.45 -8.01 -11.10
N SER A 82 -12.27 -8.31 -9.82
CA SER A 82 -11.66 -9.55 -9.32
C SER A 82 -12.29 -9.93 -7.98
N PRO A 83 -13.32 -10.80 -7.99
CA PRO A 83 -14.03 -11.23 -6.79
C PRO A 83 -13.15 -11.90 -5.74
N ASP A 84 -12.03 -12.51 -6.14
CA ASP A 84 -11.13 -13.29 -5.26
C ASP A 84 -9.84 -12.55 -4.87
N ALA A 85 -9.67 -11.30 -5.31
CA ALA A 85 -8.48 -10.51 -4.99
C ALA A 85 -8.19 -10.43 -3.47
N LYS A 86 -6.92 -10.51 -3.07
CA LYS A 86 -6.55 -10.34 -1.67
C LYS A 86 -6.40 -8.85 -1.36
N CYS A 87 -7.19 -8.34 -0.42
CA CYS A 87 -7.12 -6.95 0.02
C CYS A 87 -6.51 -6.85 1.43
N SER A 88 -5.63 -5.86 1.62
CA SER A 88 -5.06 -5.51 2.93
C SER A 88 -5.42 -4.07 3.28
N TYR A 89 -6.10 -3.84 4.40
CA TYR A 89 -6.55 -2.51 4.82
C TYR A 89 -5.41 -1.78 5.55
N MET A 90 -4.51 -1.16 4.78
CA MET A 90 -3.24 -0.58 5.28
C MET A 90 -3.32 0.91 5.66
N HIS A 91 -4.51 1.52 5.59
CA HIS A 91 -4.75 2.80 6.25
C HIS A 91 -4.83 2.59 7.76
N THR A 92 -4.10 3.37 8.56
CA THR A 92 -3.99 3.15 10.00
C THR A 92 -5.14 3.72 10.81
N VAL A 93 -5.99 4.58 10.23
CA VAL A 93 -7.12 5.19 10.93
C VAL A 93 -8.44 4.84 10.25
N LYS A 94 -9.22 3.92 10.82
CA LYS A 94 -10.45 3.40 10.21
C LYS A 94 -11.67 3.71 11.07
N SER A 95 -12.85 3.80 10.46
CA SER A 95 -14.11 3.84 11.23
C SER A 95 -14.48 2.44 11.72
N LYS A 96 -15.28 2.34 12.79
CA LYS A 96 -15.73 1.03 13.32
C LYS A 96 -16.55 0.27 12.28
N GLU A 97 -17.41 1.00 11.58
CA GLU A 97 -18.28 0.51 10.52
C GLU A 97 -17.45 -0.01 9.34
N SER A 98 -16.42 0.73 8.95
CA SER A 98 -15.50 0.31 7.88
C SER A 98 -14.72 -0.95 8.25
N ILE A 99 -14.29 -1.09 9.51
CA ILE A 99 -13.62 -2.33 9.95
C ILE A 99 -14.60 -3.50 9.97
N ASN A 100 -15.79 -3.29 10.54
CA ASN A 100 -16.83 -4.32 10.62
C ASN A 100 -17.23 -4.82 9.23
N GLU A 101 -17.49 -3.90 8.30
CA GLU A 101 -17.85 -4.24 6.92
C GLU A 101 -16.69 -4.94 6.19
N ALA A 102 -15.45 -4.44 6.33
CA ALA A 102 -14.28 -5.07 5.74
C ALA A 102 -14.15 -6.54 6.20
N TYR A 103 -14.33 -6.80 7.49
CA TYR A 103 -14.20 -8.14 8.06
C TYR A 103 -15.38 -9.05 7.70
N PHE A 104 -16.61 -8.67 8.04
CA PHE A 104 -17.76 -9.57 7.94
C PHE A 104 -18.33 -9.67 6.52
N LYS A 105 -18.32 -8.58 5.74
CA LYS A 105 -18.88 -8.57 4.37
C LYS A 105 -17.84 -8.94 3.33
N TYR A 106 -16.61 -8.43 3.46
CA TYR A 106 -15.57 -8.60 2.44
C TYR A 106 -14.46 -9.60 2.82
N ASN A 107 -14.56 -10.23 3.99
CA ASN A 107 -13.61 -11.22 4.50
C ASN A 107 -12.15 -10.71 4.54
N ILE A 108 -11.98 -9.41 4.79
CA ILE A 108 -10.65 -8.78 4.96
C ILE A 108 -10.20 -8.99 6.40
N LYS A 109 -9.07 -9.69 6.54
CA LYS A 109 -8.47 -10.03 7.84
C LYS A 109 -7.19 -9.26 8.13
N THR A 110 -6.66 -8.59 7.11
CA THR A 110 -5.38 -7.88 7.17
C THR A 110 -5.61 -6.40 7.43
N PHE A 111 -5.15 -5.91 8.58
CA PHE A 111 -5.32 -4.51 8.99
C PHE A 111 -4.00 -3.93 9.50
N SER A 112 -3.78 -2.66 9.21
CA SER A 112 -2.70 -1.89 9.83
C SER A 112 -3.19 -1.05 11.01
N ILE A 113 -2.28 -0.78 11.94
CA ILE A 113 -2.48 0.06 13.12
C ILE A 113 -1.21 0.87 13.42
N ASP A 114 -1.38 2.04 14.00
CA ASP A 114 -0.28 2.85 14.56
C ASP A 114 -0.54 3.30 15.99
N THR A 115 -1.69 2.93 16.57
CA THR A 115 -2.05 3.26 17.95
C THR A 115 -2.69 2.08 18.66
N LYS A 116 -2.66 2.12 20.00
CA LYS A 116 -3.41 1.17 20.85
C LYS A 116 -4.92 1.29 20.63
N ASP A 117 -5.42 2.51 20.43
CA ASP A 117 -6.84 2.75 20.23
C ASP A 117 -7.34 2.14 18.92
N GLU A 118 -6.53 2.20 17.85
CA GLU A 118 -6.86 1.51 16.61
C GLU A 118 -6.90 -0.02 16.79
N LEU A 119 -5.95 -0.60 17.53
CA LEU A 119 -5.99 -2.03 17.87
C LEU A 119 -7.31 -2.39 18.58
N ILE A 120 -7.66 -1.66 19.65
CA ILE A 120 -8.90 -1.91 20.39
C ILE A 120 -10.12 -1.77 19.48
N LYS A 121 -10.13 -0.75 18.61
CA LYS A 121 -11.20 -0.52 17.64
C LYS A 121 -11.37 -1.71 16.70
N ILE A 122 -10.26 -2.26 16.17
CA ILE A 122 -10.30 -3.43 15.30
C ILE A 122 -10.83 -4.65 16.05
N LEU A 123 -10.30 -4.93 17.25
CA LEU A 123 -10.73 -6.08 18.04
C LEU A 123 -12.23 -6.02 18.36
N ASN A 124 -12.74 -4.85 18.77
CA ASN A 124 -14.16 -4.69 19.05
C ASN A 124 -15.02 -4.81 17.78
N SER A 125 -14.60 -4.19 16.67
CA SER A 125 -15.37 -4.17 15.42
C SER A 125 -15.41 -5.53 14.72
N THR A 126 -14.46 -6.42 15.04
CA THR A 126 -14.35 -7.80 14.51
C THR A 126 -14.80 -8.87 15.52
N ASN A 127 -15.45 -8.47 16.62
CA ASN A 127 -15.88 -9.37 17.70
C ASN A 127 -14.76 -10.27 18.25
N GLN A 128 -13.60 -9.67 18.52
CA GLN A 128 -12.41 -10.34 19.08
C GLN A 128 -11.91 -11.51 18.22
N ALA A 129 -12.05 -11.38 16.90
CA ALA A 129 -11.60 -12.36 15.91
C ALA A 129 -10.17 -12.85 16.17
N LYS A 130 -9.97 -14.17 16.00
CA LYS A 130 -8.68 -14.84 16.26
C LYS A 130 -7.86 -15.10 14.99
N ASP A 131 -8.35 -14.67 13.83
CA ASP A 131 -7.75 -14.91 12.53
C ASP A 131 -7.19 -13.64 11.86
N LEU A 132 -7.02 -12.57 12.62
CA LEU A 132 -6.51 -11.29 12.15
C LEU A 132 -5.02 -11.34 11.78
N GLU A 133 -4.67 -10.73 10.65
CA GLU A 133 -3.29 -10.41 10.27
C GLU A 133 -3.05 -8.92 10.56
N LEU A 134 -2.28 -8.59 11.60
CA LEU A 134 -2.15 -7.21 12.09
C LEU A 134 -0.75 -6.64 11.86
N PHE A 135 -0.68 -5.45 11.26
CA PHE A 135 0.56 -4.75 10.95
C PHE A 135 0.71 -3.50 11.79
N VAL A 136 1.75 -3.44 12.64
CA VAL A 136 2.11 -2.20 13.33
C VAL A 136 2.90 -1.33 12.37
N ARG A 137 2.37 -0.15 12.04
CA ARG A 137 3.03 0.84 11.20
C ARG A 137 3.92 1.74 12.04
N VAL A 138 5.17 1.84 11.63
CA VAL A 138 6.23 2.62 12.28
C VAL A 138 6.45 3.89 11.48
N ALA A 139 6.55 5.02 12.18
CA ALA A 139 6.94 6.28 11.57
C ALA A 139 8.43 6.23 11.22
N VAL A 140 8.78 6.63 10.00
CA VAL A 140 10.17 6.71 9.52
C VAL A 140 10.41 8.11 8.97
N SER A 141 11.65 8.60 9.03
CA SER A 141 12.00 9.90 8.43
C SER A 141 11.72 9.87 6.93
N ASN A 142 11.05 10.90 6.43
CA ASN A 142 10.75 11.08 5.01
C ASN A 142 11.52 12.26 4.41
N GLU A 143 12.72 12.55 4.91
CA GLU A 143 13.55 13.70 4.46
C GLU A 143 13.92 13.69 2.97
N HIS A 144 13.64 12.61 2.26
CA HIS A 144 13.89 12.44 0.82
C HIS A 144 12.61 12.20 0.01
N ALA A 145 11.43 12.49 0.56
CA ALA A 145 10.16 12.40 -0.14
C ALA A 145 9.55 13.79 -0.33
N GLU A 146 8.91 14.00 -1.48
CA GLU A 146 8.18 15.24 -1.76
C GLU A 146 7.00 15.44 -0.78
N ILE A 147 6.39 14.34 -0.34
CA ILE A 147 5.28 14.36 0.61
C ILE A 147 5.66 13.57 1.86
N ASP A 148 5.97 14.30 2.94
CA ASP A 148 6.23 13.74 4.26
C ASP A 148 4.94 13.26 4.92
N LEU A 149 4.79 11.94 5.05
CA LEU A 149 3.66 11.29 5.72
C LEU A 149 3.93 10.93 7.19
N SER A 150 5.16 11.13 7.69
CA SER A 150 5.60 10.67 9.02
C SER A 150 4.94 11.43 10.15
N LYS A 151 4.60 12.70 9.91
CA LYS A 151 3.87 13.55 10.85
C LYS A 151 2.42 13.14 11.04
N LYS A 152 1.87 12.33 10.11
CA LYS A 152 0.45 11.95 10.08
C LYS A 152 0.23 10.47 10.40
N PHE A 153 1.17 9.59 10.05
CA PHE A 153 0.97 8.14 10.10
C PHE A 153 2.17 7.41 10.68
N GLY A 154 1.89 6.39 11.49
CA GLY A 154 2.89 5.52 12.09
C GLY A 154 3.20 5.87 13.54
N ALA A 155 3.44 4.85 14.35
CA ALA A 155 3.87 4.98 15.73
C ALA A 155 5.34 5.41 15.77
N GLN A 156 5.70 6.28 16.73
CA GLN A 156 7.11 6.53 17.02
C GLN A 156 7.77 5.23 17.47
N THR A 157 9.06 5.05 17.17
CA THR A 157 9.77 3.78 17.45
C THR A 157 9.65 3.35 18.92
N SER A 158 9.68 4.29 19.86
CA SER A 158 9.48 4.03 21.30
C SER A 158 8.11 3.43 21.62
N GLU A 159 7.05 3.95 21.01
CA GLU A 159 5.67 3.50 21.19
C GLU A 159 5.41 2.19 20.44
N ALA A 160 5.97 2.06 19.23
CA ALA A 160 5.84 0.90 18.37
C ALA A 160 6.33 -0.39 19.06
N ILE A 161 7.38 -0.31 19.90
CA ILE A 161 7.89 -1.45 20.68
C ILE A 161 6.80 -2.01 21.61
N GLY A 162 6.11 -1.13 22.35
CA GLY A 162 5.04 -1.51 23.25
C GLY A 162 3.80 -2.01 22.49
N LEU A 163 3.42 -1.28 21.44
CA LEU A 163 2.28 -1.62 20.59
C LEU A 163 2.46 -2.97 19.89
N TYR A 164 3.66 -3.27 19.40
CA TYR A 164 3.98 -4.53 18.73
C TYR A 164 3.88 -5.74 19.66
N ARG A 165 4.40 -5.62 20.90
CA ARG A 165 4.22 -6.65 21.94
C ARG A 165 2.76 -6.89 22.29
N LEU A 166 1.97 -5.81 22.41
CA LEU A 166 0.54 -5.91 22.67
C LEU A 166 -0.20 -6.59 21.52
N THR A 167 0.07 -6.14 20.29
CA THR A 167 -0.58 -6.63 19.06
C THR A 167 -0.34 -8.13 18.85
N LYS A 168 0.85 -8.65 19.20
CA LYS A 168 1.17 -10.08 19.06
C LYS A 168 0.21 -11.01 19.81
N GLN A 169 -0.40 -10.53 20.89
CA GLN A 169 -1.33 -11.33 21.69
C GLN A 169 -2.67 -11.55 20.98
N TYR A 170 -2.98 -10.76 19.95
CA TYR A 170 -4.28 -10.77 19.26
C TYR A 170 -4.18 -11.10 17.77
N ALA A 171 -2.97 -11.15 17.22
CA ALA A 171 -2.75 -11.37 15.79
C ALA A 171 -2.40 -12.83 15.50
N LYS A 172 -3.16 -13.46 14.57
CA LYS A 172 -2.78 -14.77 14.01
C LYS A 172 -1.47 -14.68 13.24
N LYS A 173 -1.30 -13.61 12.48
CA LYS A 173 -0.02 -13.20 11.90
C LYS A 173 0.26 -11.76 12.28
N ILE A 174 1.48 -11.48 12.69
CA ILE A 174 1.91 -10.14 13.01
C ILE A 174 2.88 -9.63 11.94
N GLY A 175 2.72 -8.37 11.56
CA GLY A 175 3.65 -7.70 10.68
C GLY A 175 4.13 -6.38 11.25
N LEU A 176 5.25 -5.92 10.70
CA LEU A 176 5.70 -4.55 10.83
C LEU A 176 5.55 -3.88 9.48
N SER A 177 5.21 -2.59 9.49
CA SER A 177 5.14 -1.82 8.26
C SER A 177 5.74 -0.43 8.42
N PHE A 178 6.20 0.16 7.32
CA PHE A 178 6.53 1.58 7.24
C PHE A 178 6.16 2.09 5.84
N HIS A 179 6.31 3.39 5.60
CA HIS A 179 6.15 3.97 4.27
C HIS A 179 7.00 5.23 4.18
N VAL A 180 7.85 5.30 3.16
CA VAL A 180 8.85 6.37 2.98
C VAL A 180 8.28 7.67 2.39
N GLY A 181 6.97 7.91 2.49
CA GLY A 181 6.29 8.99 1.77
C GLY A 181 6.01 8.69 0.29
N SER A 182 5.54 9.69 -0.45
CA SER A 182 5.26 9.60 -1.89
C SER A 182 6.37 10.28 -2.70
N GLN A 183 6.65 9.76 -3.90
CA GLN A 183 7.71 10.28 -4.76
C GLN A 183 9.05 10.36 -4.00
N CYS A 184 9.48 9.23 -3.44
CA CYS A 184 10.74 9.16 -2.69
C CYS A 184 11.91 9.19 -3.68
N MET A 185 12.73 10.24 -3.62
CA MET A 185 13.76 10.52 -4.63
C MET A 185 15.09 9.81 -4.35
N HIS A 186 15.25 9.20 -3.17
CA HIS A 186 16.48 8.50 -2.78
C HIS A 186 16.19 7.11 -2.16
N PRO A 187 16.83 6.04 -2.69
CA PRO A 187 16.69 4.67 -2.17
C PRO A 187 16.95 4.51 -0.67
N ILE A 188 17.92 5.25 -0.13
CA ILE A 188 18.38 5.18 1.27
C ILE A 188 17.22 5.26 2.30
N SER A 189 16.10 5.90 1.96
CA SER A 189 14.92 5.97 2.83
C SER A 189 14.36 4.60 3.18
N TYR A 190 14.44 3.64 2.27
CA TYR A 190 13.97 2.28 2.53
C TYR A 190 14.88 1.57 3.54
N SER A 191 16.21 1.66 3.39
CA SER A 191 17.16 1.14 4.37
C SER A 191 17.00 1.77 5.75
N LYS A 192 16.73 3.08 5.82
CA LYS A 192 16.41 3.76 7.09
C LYS A 192 15.18 3.13 7.74
N GLY A 193 14.10 2.93 6.99
CA GLY A 193 12.90 2.26 7.50
C GLY A 193 13.14 0.81 7.93
N ILE A 194 13.89 0.04 7.15
CA ILE A 194 14.28 -1.35 7.48
C ILE A 194 15.10 -1.38 8.78
N ASN A 195 15.99 -0.41 8.99
CA ASN A 195 16.78 -0.31 10.22
C ASN A 195 15.92 -0.02 11.46
N GLU A 196 14.88 0.82 11.35
CA GLU A 196 13.89 1.03 12.43
C GLU A 196 13.14 -0.27 12.76
N ILE A 197 12.71 -1.01 11.74
CA ILE A 197 12.08 -2.32 11.92
C ILE A 197 13.03 -3.29 12.63
N LYS A 198 14.29 -3.37 12.19
CA LYS A 198 15.33 -4.21 12.81
C LYS A 198 15.55 -3.87 14.28
N TYR A 199 15.54 -2.58 14.62
CA TYR A 199 15.64 -2.14 16.01
C TYR A 199 14.46 -2.62 16.87
N ILE A 200 13.23 -2.49 16.38
CA ILE A 200 12.02 -2.98 17.05
C ILE A 200 12.07 -4.49 17.25
N ILE A 201 12.47 -5.26 16.23
CA ILE A 201 12.65 -6.72 16.33
C ILE A 201 13.68 -7.04 17.42
N LYS A 202 14.83 -6.36 17.44
CA LYS A 202 15.89 -6.59 18.44
C LYS A 202 15.41 -6.31 19.87
N LYS A 203 14.59 -5.27 20.07
CA LYS A 203 14.06 -4.87 21.39
C LYS A 203 12.90 -5.75 21.86
N THR A 204 12.04 -6.18 20.95
CA THR A 204 10.86 -6.98 21.29
C THR A 204 11.14 -8.48 21.31
N LYS A 205 12.17 -8.94 20.58
CA LYS A 205 12.48 -10.37 20.32
C LYS A 205 11.37 -11.10 19.57
N ILE A 206 10.45 -10.36 18.95
CA ILE A 206 9.34 -10.91 18.16
C ILE A 206 9.71 -10.80 16.68
N VAL A 207 9.80 -11.94 15.99
CA VAL A 207 10.03 -11.98 14.55
C VAL A 207 8.68 -11.76 13.83
N PRO A 208 8.56 -10.76 12.94
CA PRO A 208 7.35 -10.57 12.15
C PRO A 208 7.18 -11.68 11.12
N ASP A 209 5.92 -12.04 10.84
CA ASP A 209 5.58 -12.92 9.72
C ASP A 209 5.81 -12.20 8.38
N VAL A 210 5.61 -10.88 8.35
CA VAL A 210 5.77 -10.05 7.14
C VAL A 210 6.29 -8.66 7.52
N ILE A 211 7.20 -8.12 6.72
CA ILE A 211 7.58 -6.70 6.74
C ILE A 211 6.99 -6.05 5.48
N ASN A 212 6.11 -5.07 5.65
CA ASN A 212 5.56 -4.28 4.55
C ASN A 212 6.31 -2.94 4.47
N ILE A 213 7.14 -2.76 3.44
CA ILE A 213 7.98 -1.56 3.26
C ILE A 213 7.23 -0.35 2.68
N GLY A 214 5.93 -0.50 2.42
CA GLY A 214 5.09 0.51 1.78
C GLY A 214 5.39 0.68 0.29
N GLY A 215 4.91 1.80 -0.25
CA GLY A 215 5.26 2.26 -1.59
C GLY A 215 6.16 3.49 -1.52
N GLY A 216 5.98 4.40 -2.46
CA GLY A 216 6.79 5.63 -2.56
C GLY A 216 7.82 5.57 -3.69
N PHE A 217 7.91 4.45 -4.41
CA PHE A 217 8.70 4.35 -5.64
C PHE A 217 8.35 5.50 -6.59
N PRO A 218 9.35 6.27 -7.04
CA PRO A 218 9.11 7.49 -7.79
C PRO A 218 8.82 7.20 -9.27
N THR A 219 8.23 8.18 -9.95
CA THR A 219 8.19 8.25 -11.41
C THR A 219 8.89 9.52 -11.89
N ILE A 220 9.20 9.60 -13.18
CA ILE A 220 9.78 10.81 -13.77
C ILE A 220 8.68 11.87 -13.91
N TYR A 221 8.96 13.07 -13.42
CA TYR A 221 8.22 14.30 -13.70
C TYR A 221 9.20 15.36 -14.25
N PRO A 222 8.70 16.47 -14.85
CA PRO A 222 9.54 17.62 -15.11
C PRO A 222 10.32 18.01 -13.85
N ASP A 223 11.63 18.20 -14.01
CA ASP A 223 12.58 18.58 -12.95
C ASP A 223 12.77 17.55 -11.82
N LEU A 224 12.08 16.40 -11.87
CA LEU A 224 12.19 15.32 -10.90
C LEU A 224 12.60 14.02 -11.60
N VAL A 225 13.92 13.80 -11.64
CA VAL A 225 14.53 12.59 -12.21
C VAL A 225 15.10 11.76 -11.06
N PRO A 226 14.41 10.69 -10.63
CA PRO A 226 14.91 9.82 -9.57
C PRO A 226 16.03 8.91 -10.09
N GLN A 227 16.71 8.24 -9.16
CA GLN A 227 17.53 7.06 -9.49
C GLN A 227 16.68 5.95 -10.14
N SER A 228 17.34 5.00 -10.81
CA SER A 228 16.66 3.86 -11.41
C SER A 228 15.91 3.02 -10.37
N LEU A 229 14.79 2.40 -10.74
CA LEU A 229 14.06 1.51 -9.84
C LEU A 229 14.90 0.30 -9.39
N ASP A 230 15.82 -0.19 -10.23
CA ASP A 230 16.76 -1.24 -9.82
C ASP A 230 17.62 -0.79 -8.61
N SER A 231 18.04 0.48 -8.55
CA SER A 231 18.76 1.03 -7.39
C SER A 231 17.94 0.98 -6.09
N TYR A 232 16.62 1.19 -6.17
CA TYR A 232 15.73 1.02 -5.02
C TYR A 232 15.63 -0.44 -4.60
N PHE A 233 15.52 -1.36 -5.57
CA PHE A 233 15.41 -2.78 -5.27
C PHE A 233 16.68 -3.36 -4.68
N GLU A 234 17.86 -2.93 -5.13
CA GLU A 234 19.13 -3.33 -4.53
C GLU A 234 19.29 -2.80 -3.09
N GLU A 235 18.88 -1.55 -2.83
CA GLU A 235 18.92 -0.98 -1.47
C GLU A 235 17.98 -1.70 -0.49
N ILE A 236 16.89 -2.29 -0.98
CA ILE A 236 15.89 -3.00 -0.16
C ILE A 236 16.33 -4.43 0.21
N LYS A 237 17.23 -5.05 -0.56
CA LYS A 237 17.68 -6.43 -0.34
C LYS A 237 18.59 -6.56 0.89
#